data_AF-A0A260X364-F1
#
_entry.id   AF-A0A260X364-F1
#
_cell.length_a   1.000
_cell.length_b   1.000
_cell.length_c   1.000
_cell.angle_alpha   90.00
_cell.angle_beta   90.00
_cell.angle_gamma   90.00
#
_symmetry.space_group_name_H-M   'P 1'
#
loop_
_entity.id
_entity.type
_entity.pdbx_description
1 polymer ?
#
loop_
_entity_poly.entity_id
_entity_poly.type
_entity_poly.pdbx_seq_one_letter_code
_entity_poly.pdbx_strand_id
1 'polypeptide(L)'
;MSDARADYIDDNVRTLVRLCGYSADRARAELTAFSHREKVGLIPASRALQVLVETVGAAENADTADANRRQWREILRTPEGEGYSLAA
;
A
#
# COMPACT_ATOMS: atom_id res chain seq x y z
N MET A 1 1.00 -20.10 17.56
CA MET A 1 0.07 -19.32 16.70
C MET A 1 0.70 -17.98 16.36
N SER A 2 1.71 -17.98 15.48
CA SER A 2 2.44 -16.76 15.07
C SER A 2 2.71 -16.65 13.56
N ASP A 3 2.42 -17.69 12.76
CA ASP A 3 2.72 -17.68 11.32
C ASP A 3 1.80 -16.79 10.50
N ALA A 4 0.48 -16.79 10.77
CA ALA A 4 -0.48 -16.06 9.93
C ALA A 4 -0.23 -14.55 9.84
N ARG A 5 0.39 -13.95 10.87
CA ARG A 5 0.74 -12.52 10.87
C ARG A 5 2.06 -12.24 10.15
N ALA A 6 2.99 -13.20 10.19
CA ALA A 6 4.25 -13.12 9.46
C ALA A 6 4.01 -13.26 7.95
N ASP A 7 3.19 -14.25 7.56
CA ASP A 7 2.80 -14.49 6.17
C ASP A 7 2.10 -13.26 5.57
N TYR A 8 1.18 -12.64 6.34
CA TYR A 8 0.47 -11.43 5.91
C TYR A 8 1.38 -10.22 5.68
N ILE A 9 2.42 -10.04 6.52
CA ILE A 9 3.37 -8.93 6.34
C ILE A 9 4.26 -9.19 5.13
N ASP A 10 4.69 -10.43 4.93
CA ASP A 10 5.54 -10.79 3.80
C ASP A 10 4.81 -10.68 2.45
N ASP A 11 3.51 -11.01 2.39
CA ASP A 11 2.68 -10.80 1.20
C ASP A 11 2.48 -9.31 0.87
N ASN A 12 2.30 -8.48 1.88
CA ASN A 12 2.18 -7.03 1.71
C ASN A 12 3.51 -6.41 1.23
N VAL A 13 4.64 -6.89 1.77
CA VAL A 13 5.98 -6.49 1.33
C VAL A 13 6.19 -6.88 -0.13
N ARG A 14 5.88 -8.13 -0.51
CA ARG A 14 5.99 -8.61 -1.90
C ARG A 14 5.14 -7.77 -2.86
N THR A 15 3.94 -7.39 -2.44
CA THR A 15 3.05 -6.53 -3.23
C THR A 15 3.66 -5.15 -3.47
N LEU A 16 4.21 -4.50 -2.44
CA LEU A 16 4.88 -3.19 -2.62
C LEU A 16 6.16 -3.30 -3.44
N VAL A 17 6.95 -4.36 -3.28
CA VAL A 17 8.12 -4.61 -4.13
C VAL A 17 7.69 -4.71 -5.60
N ARG A 18 6.66 -5.52 -5.88
CA ARG A 18 6.14 -5.74 -7.24
C ARG A 18 5.56 -4.47 -7.86
N LEU A 19 4.73 -3.73 -7.12
CA LEU A 19 3.99 -2.59 -7.67
C LEU A 19 4.80 -1.29 -7.66
N CYS A 20 5.60 -1.06 -6.63
CA CYS A 20 6.32 0.21 -6.44
C CYS A 20 7.82 0.12 -6.77
N GLY A 21 8.34 -1.08 -7.06
CA GLY A 21 9.77 -1.29 -7.32
C GLY A 21 10.66 -1.03 -6.10
N TYR A 22 10.11 -1.09 -4.89
CA TYR A 22 10.88 -0.95 -3.67
C TYR A 22 11.78 -2.17 -3.43
N SER A 23 12.89 -1.98 -2.69
CA SER A 23 13.55 -3.10 -2.05
C SER A 23 12.66 -3.66 -0.93
N ALA A 24 12.84 -4.94 -0.59
CA ALA A 24 12.06 -5.58 0.49
C ALA A 24 12.21 -4.83 1.82
N ASP A 25 13.42 -4.37 2.16
CA ASP A 25 13.68 -3.59 3.37
C ASP A 25 12.95 -2.25 3.34
N ARG A 26 12.94 -1.57 2.19
CA ARG A 26 12.22 -0.31 2.05
C ARG A 26 10.70 -0.52 2.15
N ALA A 27 10.16 -1.53 1.50
CA ALA A 27 8.74 -1.87 1.58
C ALA A 27 8.31 -2.20 3.02
N ARG A 28 9.13 -2.96 3.77
CA ARG A 28 8.87 -3.24 5.18
C ARG A 28 8.91 -1.96 6.03
N ALA A 29 9.90 -1.09 5.82
CA ALA A 29 10.00 0.19 6.52
C ALA A 29 8.79 1.10 6.26
N GLU A 30 8.30 1.16 5.01
CA GLU A 30 7.08 1.92 4.66
C GLU A 30 5.85 1.35 5.38
N LEU A 31 5.64 0.03 5.33
CA LEU A 31 4.50 -0.61 6.01
C LEU A 31 4.54 -0.42 7.54
N THR A 32 5.73 -0.50 8.14
CA THR A 32 5.91 -0.27 9.59
C THR A 32 5.74 1.20 9.96
N ALA A 33 6.26 2.14 9.18
CA ALA A 33 6.06 3.57 9.43
C ALA A 33 4.57 3.95 9.45
N PHE A 34 3.74 3.19 8.75
CA PHE A 34 2.32 3.46 8.57
C PHE A 34 1.40 2.52 9.34
N SER A 35 1.92 1.56 10.11
CA SER A 35 1.11 0.64 10.92
C SER A 35 0.40 1.29 12.10
N HIS A 36 0.77 2.52 12.47
CA HIS A 36 0.18 3.24 13.60
C HIS A 36 -0.88 4.29 13.19
N ARG A 37 -1.23 4.34 11.90
CA ARG A 37 -2.07 5.40 11.31
C ARG A 37 -3.56 5.31 11.62
N GLU A 38 -4.05 4.09 11.84
CA GLU A 38 -5.42 3.86 12.30
C GLU A 38 -5.73 4.62 13.60
N LYS A 39 -4.73 4.74 14.49
CA LYS A 39 -4.86 5.46 15.77
C LYS A 39 -5.09 6.97 15.61
N VAL A 40 -4.81 7.53 14.43
CA VAL A 40 -4.99 8.96 14.11
C VAL A 40 -6.08 9.16 13.04
N GLY A 41 -6.94 8.17 12.79
CA GLY A 41 -8.06 8.27 11.85
C GLY A 41 -7.66 8.27 10.37
N LEU A 42 -6.44 7.83 10.07
CA LEU A 42 -5.97 7.64 8.69
C LEU A 42 -6.14 6.18 8.29
N ILE A 43 -6.28 5.95 6.98
CA ILE A 43 -6.46 4.61 6.41
C ILE A 43 -5.38 3.61 6.90
N PRO A 44 -5.76 2.41 7.36
CA PRO A 44 -4.82 1.35 7.70
C PRO A 44 -3.93 0.98 6.50
N ALA A 45 -2.64 0.74 6.73
CA ALA A 45 -1.68 0.42 5.66
C ALA A 45 -2.10 -0.79 4.80
N SER A 46 -2.77 -1.76 5.42
CA SER A 46 -3.38 -2.91 4.75
C SER A 46 -4.49 -2.53 3.76
N ARG A 47 -5.41 -1.65 4.19
CA ARG A 47 -6.50 -1.16 3.33
C ARG A 47 -5.97 -0.24 2.24
N ALA A 48 -5.00 0.62 2.55
CA ALA A 48 -4.29 1.43 1.58
C ALA A 48 -3.66 0.56 0.47
N LEU A 49 -3.08 -0.59 0.85
CA LEU A 49 -2.46 -1.50 -0.11
C LEU A 49 -3.49 -2.17 -1.01
N GLN A 50 -4.65 -2.56 -0.48
CA GLN A 50 -5.76 -3.06 -1.29
C GLN A 50 -6.22 -2.01 -2.31
N VAL A 51 -6.40 -0.75 -1.88
CA VAL A 51 -6.75 0.34 -2.79
C VAL A 51 -5.69 0.54 -3.87
N LEU A 52 -4.41 0.44 -3.52
CA LEU A 52 -3.32 0.50 -4.50
C LEU A 52 -3.42 -0.65 -5.51
N VAL A 53 -3.67 -1.88 -5.05
CA VAL A 53 -3.84 -3.05 -5.94
C VAL A 53 -5.06 -2.89 -6.85
N GLU A 54 -6.18 -2.39 -6.32
CA GLU A 54 -7.40 -2.13 -7.10
C GLU A 54 -7.16 -1.03 -8.16
N THR A 55 -6.41 0.00 -7.81
CA THR A 55 -6.10 1.14 -8.70
C THR A 55 -5.08 0.76 -9.78
N VAL A 56 -4.04 0.01 -9.40
CA VAL A 56 -2.89 -0.32 -10.26
C VAL A 56 -3.06 -1.64 -10.99
N GLY A 57 -3.87 -2.57 -10.47
CA GLY A 57 -4.10 -3.88 -11.07
C GLY A 57 -4.70 -3.84 -12.48
N ALA A 58 -5.18 -2.68 -12.93
CA ALA A 58 -5.61 -2.42 -14.31
C ALA A 58 -4.47 -1.98 -15.25
N ALA A 59 -3.29 -1.63 -14.74
CA ALA A 59 -2.19 -1.03 -15.50
C ALA A 59 -0.96 -1.95 -15.56
N GLU A 60 -0.87 -2.80 -16.59
CA GLU A 60 0.19 -3.82 -16.77
C GLU A 60 1.54 -3.28 -17.32
N ASN A 61 1.90 -2.01 -17.16
CA ASN A 61 3.12 -1.46 -17.78
C ASN A 61 4.23 -1.08 -16.80
N ALA A 62 5.47 -1.44 -17.13
CA ALA A 62 6.67 -1.29 -16.28
C ALA A 62 7.08 0.17 -15.97
N ASP A 63 6.60 1.15 -16.74
CA ASP A 63 6.79 2.59 -16.46
C ASP A 63 5.92 3.12 -15.30
N THR A 64 5.13 2.24 -14.66
CA THR A 64 4.20 2.62 -13.60
C THR A 64 4.82 2.66 -12.21
N ALA A 65 6.03 2.13 -11.96
CA ALA A 65 6.54 2.02 -10.59
C ALA A 65 6.67 3.38 -9.87
N ASP A 66 7.08 4.45 -10.56
CA ASP A 66 7.08 5.80 -10.01
C ASP A 66 5.67 6.37 -9.81
N ALA A 67 4.74 6.10 -10.75
CA ALA A 67 3.34 6.50 -10.63
C ALA A 67 2.66 5.78 -9.45
N ASN A 68 2.88 4.48 -9.29
CA ASN A 68 2.40 3.66 -8.20
C ASN A 68 2.99 4.12 -6.87
N ARG A 69 4.26 4.55 -6.84
CA ARG A 69 4.87 5.17 -5.65
C ARG A 69 4.21 6.50 -5.28
N ARG A 70 3.81 7.31 -6.26
CA ARG A 70 3.05 8.55 -6.01
C ARG A 70 1.65 8.22 -5.50
N GLN A 71 0.93 7.35 -6.20
CA GLN A 71 -0.40 6.86 -5.81
C GLN A 71 -0.40 6.28 -4.40
N TRP A 72 0.59 5.44 -4.07
CA TRP A 72 0.79 4.91 -2.72
C TRP A 72 0.86 6.01 -1.67
N ARG A 73 1.67 7.06 -1.91
CA ARG A 73 1.80 8.18 -0.97
C ARG A 73 0.53 9.02 -0.86
N GLU A 74 -0.23 9.15 -1.93
CA GLU A 74 -1.51 9.87 -1.94
C GLU A 74 -2.57 9.13 -1.14
N ILE A 75 -2.78 7.84 -1.43
CA ILE A 75 -3.65 6.93 -0.66
C ILE A 75 -3.33 7.04 0.84
N LEU A 76 -2.05 7.01 1.16
CA LEU A 76 -1.55 7.09 2.52
C LEU A 76 -1.76 8.44 3.22
N ARG A 77 -2.08 9.52 2.51
CA ARG A 77 -2.40 10.82 3.11
C ARG A 77 -3.90 11.00 3.36
N THR A 78 -4.72 10.11 2.83
CA THR A 78 -6.18 10.22 2.89
C THR A 78 -6.71 9.75 4.26
N PRO A 79 -7.63 10.53 4.89
CA PRO A 79 -8.41 10.09 6.05
C PRO A 79 -9.21 8.83 5.76
N GLU A 80 -9.44 8.03 6.80
CA GLU A 80 -10.36 6.90 6.69
C GLU A 80 -11.80 7.42 6.56
N GLY A 81 -12.44 7.16 5.41
CA GLY A 81 -13.83 7.55 5.15
C GLY A 81 -14.02 8.73 4.18
N GLU A 82 -12.95 9.44 3.82
CA GLU A 82 -12.97 10.27 2.61
C GLU A 82 -12.92 9.32 1.41
N GLY A 83 -14.07 9.16 0.75
CA GLY A 83 -14.25 8.21 -0.34
C GLY A 83 -13.15 8.35 -1.37
N TYR A 84 -12.50 7.22 -1.69
CA TYR A 84 -11.80 7.09 -2.96
C TYR A 84 -12.87 7.20 -4.05
N SER A 85 -13.16 8.42 -4.48
CA SER A 85 -13.74 8.63 -5.79
C SER A 85 -12.70 8.14 -6.78
N LEU A 86 -12.80 6.86 -7.12
CA LEU A 86 -12.35 6.32 -8.40
C LEU A 86 -12.99 7.23 -9.45
N ALA A 87 -12.26 8.27 -9.86
CA ALA A 87 -12.62 9.07 -11.00
C ALA A 87 -12.61 8.10 -12.19
N ALA A 88 -13.82 7.72 -12.60
CA ALA A 88 -14.11 6.98 -13.81
C ALA A 88 -13.68 7.77 -15.06
#